data_AF-W2P053-F1
#
_entry.id   AF-W2P053-F1
#
_cell.length_a   1.000
_cell.length_b   1.000
_cell.length_c   1.000
_cell.angle_alpha   90.00
_cell.angle_beta   90.00
_cell.angle_gamma   90.00
#
_symmetry.space_group_name_H-M   'P 1'
#
loop_
_entity.id
_entity.type
_entity.pdbx_description
1 polymer ?
#
loop_
_entity_poly.entity_id
_entity_poly.type
_entity_poly.pdbx_seq_one_letter_code
_entity_poly.pdbx_strand_id
1 'polypeptide(L)'
;MCAASALDASRELVSELTTAGGDIGYQLPTTGDTALHVAVREENETSALAVLASGGDLMRMNNEGLRPLDCTASTRLLFELKRAAGQRDVMISYTHSHLEFARKLRQSLEEANVTTWLDLMDPSGIGGGAVWREEIARGITNASVVLCILTEDYASSEWCLKELALAKQVGTPILAVSTEGAIVDENLQVYLYTRQIVPFEPSIVGLRRDGGRIEYDYDESRYRSQFHLLLDGVRDEVEKHRFSTRQNNVASSRMFTLADDGVGVRSNRGTMLHTLSATQLSQAFDTWNPGPDDWQEQQFVFFSHGDKHSAFVRQLSSQLSQAGIPCYSDHNVSGQDFYSRIQMAQETILRCSCFVVLVSRQTIGNELVRDQLAFAEDKGRPIFPVVLNDLEPGLDKRYTLVRSELFHFMANGMGFKSSSSMLISELHRYCNVILPAGSVTGSETEETRNLDSIDGLENDEVDFSSTCIRM
;
A
#
# COMPACT_ATOMS: atom_id res chain seq x y z
N MET A 1 -9.87 32.73 -17.91
CA MET A 1 -11.07 33.29 -17.22
C MET A 1 -12.22 33.56 -18.17
N CYS A 2 -12.17 34.56 -19.06
CA CYS A 2 -13.31 34.93 -19.91
C CYS A 2 -13.82 33.79 -20.80
N ALA A 3 -12.91 32.96 -21.33
CA ALA A 3 -13.29 31.77 -22.09
C ALA A 3 -14.03 30.73 -21.21
N ALA A 4 -13.60 30.53 -19.96
CA ALA A 4 -14.26 29.59 -19.05
C ALA A 4 -15.66 30.07 -18.59
N SER A 5 -15.92 31.37 -18.69
CA SER A 5 -17.25 31.96 -18.47
C SER A 5 -18.12 31.99 -19.73
N ALA A 6 -17.57 31.65 -20.90
CA ALA A 6 -18.35 31.56 -22.12
C ALA A 6 -19.15 30.25 -22.12
N LEU A 7 -20.40 30.31 -22.60
CA LEU A 7 -21.20 29.12 -22.84
C LEU A 7 -20.49 28.30 -23.94
N ASP A 8 -20.08 27.07 -23.61
CA ASP A 8 -19.43 26.12 -24.52
C ASP A 8 -18.07 26.53 -25.11
N ALA A 9 -17.13 26.98 -24.28
CA ALA A 9 -15.75 27.12 -24.75
C ALA A 9 -15.17 25.76 -25.15
N SER A 10 -14.79 25.64 -26.42
CA SER A 10 -14.20 24.41 -26.94
C SER A 10 -12.78 24.18 -26.42
N ARG A 11 -12.34 22.93 -26.47
CA ARG A 11 -10.98 22.54 -26.09
C ARG A 11 -9.94 23.27 -26.92
N GLU A 12 -10.20 23.47 -28.21
CA GLU A 12 -9.32 24.17 -29.14
C GLU A 12 -9.17 25.64 -28.74
N LEU A 13 -10.28 26.31 -28.41
CA LEU A 13 -10.25 27.71 -27.97
C LEU A 13 -9.42 27.89 -26.69
N VAL A 14 -9.64 27.03 -25.69
CA VAL A 14 -8.88 27.10 -24.43
C VAL A 14 -7.41 26.78 -24.69
N SER A 15 -7.11 25.78 -25.52
CA SER A 15 -5.74 25.41 -25.90
C SER A 15 -5.02 26.54 -26.64
N GLU A 16 -5.67 27.20 -27.59
CA GLU A 16 -5.10 28.34 -28.34
C GLU A 16 -4.82 29.52 -27.42
N LEU A 17 -5.76 29.85 -26.52
CA LEU A 17 -5.57 30.93 -25.55
C LEU A 17 -4.42 30.62 -24.59
N THR A 18 -4.29 29.38 -24.14
CA THR A 18 -3.19 28.96 -23.26
C THR A 18 -1.85 29.01 -24.00
N THR A 19 -1.82 28.59 -25.27
CA THR A 19 -0.64 28.69 -26.15
C THR A 19 -0.26 30.13 -26.44
N ALA A 20 -1.23 31.04 -26.53
CA ALA A 20 -1.03 32.48 -26.68
C ALA A 20 -0.57 33.19 -25.39
N GLY A 21 -0.35 32.45 -24.29
CA GLY A 21 0.13 32.98 -23.01
C GLY A 21 -0.97 33.24 -21.98
N GLY A 22 -2.18 32.71 -22.21
CA GLY A 22 -3.25 32.74 -21.21
C GLY A 22 -2.90 31.90 -19.98
N ASP A 23 -2.94 32.53 -18.81
CA ASP A 23 -2.69 31.84 -17.54
C ASP A 23 -3.94 31.08 -17.07
N ILE A 24 -3.89 29.75 -17.14
CA ILE A 24 -4.98 28.86 -16.71
C ILE A 24 -5.09 28.76 -15.19
N GLY A 25 -3.98 29.01 -14.49
CA GLY A 25 -3.88 29.00 -13.03
C GLY A 25 -4.23 30.34 -12.39
N TYR A 26 -4.51 31.37 -13.19
CA TYR A 26 -4.88 32.69 -12.70
C TYR A 26 -6.08 32.62 -11.75
N GLN A 27 -5.93 33.24 -10.58
CA GLN A 27 -6.97 33.33 -9.55
C GLN A 27 -7.54 34.74 -9.52
N LEU A 28 -8.87 34.83 -9.46
CA LEU A 28 -9.54 36.12 -9.28
C LEU A 28 -9.10 36.76 -7.96
N PRO A 29 -8.68 38.04 -7.95
CA PRO A 29 -8.20 38.70 -6.72
C PRO A 29 -9.27 38.76 -5.61
N THR A 30 -10.54 38.78 -5.98
CA THR A 30 -11.67 38.90 -5.05
C THR A 30 -12.05 37.57 -4.42
N THR A 31 -12.19 36.51 -5.21
CA THR A 31 -12.71 35.21 -4.74
C THR A 31 -11.65 34.11 -4.67
N GLY A 32 -10.49 34.29 -5.30
CA GLY A 32 -9.47 33.25 -5.47
C GLY A 32 -9.86 32.16 -6.48
N ASP A 33 -10.98 32.32 -7.17
CA ASP A 33 -11.47 31.33 -8.14
C ASP A 33 -10.58 31.28 -9.38
N THR A 34 -10.24 30.06 -9.79
CA THR A 34 -9.60 29.80 -11.10
C THR A 34 -10.65 29.70 -12.21
N ALA A 35 -10.18 29.60 -13.45
CA ALA A 35 -11.04 29.33 -14.61
C ALA A 35 -11.90 28.07 -14.40
N LEU A 36 -11.35 27.05 -13.74
CA LEU A 36 -12.05 25.80 -13.46
C LEU A 36 -13.14 25.96 -12.40
N HIS A 37 -12.92 26.76 -11.36
CA HIS A 37 -13.97 27.07 -10.37
C HIS A 37 -15.18 27.74 -11.02
N VAL A 38 -14.94 28.69 -11.93
CA VAL A 38 -16.01 29.40 -12.63
C VAL A 38 -16.77 28.46 -13.55
N ALA A 39 -16.08 27.69 -14.40
CA ALA A 39 -16.75 26.75 -15.30
C ALA A 39 -17.59 25.71 -14.55
N VAL A 40 -17.10 25.22 -13.40
CA VAL A 40 -17.82 24.24 -12.57
C VAL A 40 -19.03 24.86 -11.86
N ARG A 41 -18.94 26.11 -11.40
CA ARG A 41 -20.03 26.83 -10.74
C ARG A 41 -21.17 27.18 -11.69
N GLU A 42 -20.85 27.46 -12.94
CA GLU A 42 -21.81 27.67 -14.03
C GLU A 42 -22.34 26.34 -14.62
N GLU A 43 -21.95 25.19 -14.06
CA GLU A 43 -22.31 23.85 -14.52
C GLU A 43 -21.99 23.59 -16.01
N ASN A 44 -20.96 24.26 -16.53
CA ASN A 44 -20.55 24.17 -17.93
C ASN A 44 -19.54 23.04 -18.13
N GLU A 45 -20.07 21.84 -18.40
CA GLU A 45 -19.27 20.62 -18.59
C GLU A 45 -18.20 20.78 -19.68
N THR A 46 -18.59 21.29 -20.85
CA THR A 46 -17.70 21.48 -22.00
C THR A 46 -16.48 22.33 -21.64
N SER A 47 -16.72 23.47 -21.00
CA SER A 47 -15.67 24.43 -20.64
C SER A 47 -14.82 23.91 -19.48
N ALA A 48 -15.44 23.22 -18.51
CA ALA A 48 -14.70 22.64 -17.38
C ALA A 48 -13.75 21.53 -17.85
N LEU A 49 -14.20 20.65 -18.76
CA LEU A 49 -13.37 19.62 -19.38
C LEU A 49 -12.27 20.22 -20.26
N ALA A 50 -12.56 21.27 -21.03
CA ALA A 50 -11.57 21.99 -21.83
C ALA A 50 -10.46 22.60 -20.95
N VAL A 51 -10.83 23.28 -19.86
CA VAL A 51 -9.89 23.86 -18.90
C VAL A 51 -9.04 22.78 -18.23
N LEU A 52 -9.64 21.65 -17.84
CA LEU A 52 -8.92 20.53 -17.25
C LEU A 52 -7.91 19.92 -18.25
N ALA A 53 -8.32 19.72 -19.50
CA ALA A 53 -7.46 19.19 -20.56
C ALA A 53 -6.27 20.12 -20.90
N SER A 54 -6.38 21.41 -20.61
CA SER A 54 -5.32 22.41 -20.81
C SER A 54 -4.47 22.65 -19.55
N GLY A 55 -4.61 21.83 -18.50
CA GLY A 55 -3.77 21.88 -17.30
C GLY A 55 -4.40 22.57 -16.09
N GLY A 56 -5.73 22.74 -16.07
CA GLY A 56 -6.44 23.22 -14.89
C GLY A 56 -6.28 22.27 -13.69
N ASP A 57 -6.01 22.83 -12.51
CA ASP A 57 -5.81 22.07 -11.28
C ASP A 57 -7.12 21.91 -10.48
N LEU A 58 -7.55 20.66 -10.27
CA LEU A 58 -8.73 20.29 -9.47
C LEU A 58 -8.49 20.36 -7.96
N MET A 59 -7.24 20.45 -7.52
CA MET A 59 -6.86 20.52 -6.11
C MET A 59 -6.60 21.95 -5.65
N ARG A 60 -6.53 22.91 -6.58
CA ARG A 60 -6.34 24.33 -6.27
C ARG A 60 -7.53 24.85 -5.46
N MET A 61 -7.25 25.53 -4.34
CA MET A 61 -8.29 26.11 -3.49
C MET A 61 -8.49 27.60 -3.79
N ASN A 62 -9.73 28.06 -3.70
CA ASN A 62 -10.08 29.47 -3.71
C ASN A 62 -9.93 30.11 -2.29
N ASN A 63 -10.29 31.39 -2.15
CA ASN A 63 -10.17 32.11 -0.87
C ASN A 63 -11.07 31.54 0.24
N GLU A 64 -12.11 30.78 -0.13
CA GLU A 64 -13.01 30.10 0.80
C GLU A 64 -12.48 28.72 1.22
N GLY A 65 -11.35 28.26 0.67
CA GLY A 65 -10.80 26.93 0.89
C GLY A 65 -11.53 25.82 0.13
N LEU A 66 -12.34 26.17 -0.88
CA LEU A 66 -13.05 25.22 -1.72
C LEU A 66 -12.23 24.88 -2.95
N ARG A 67 -12.26 23.61 -3.37
CA ARG A 67 -11.74 23.16 -4.66
C ARG A 67 -12.81 23.37 -5.75
N PRO A 68 -12.45 23.31 -7.06
CA PRO A 68 -13.43 23.35 -8.13
C PRO A 68 -14.52 22.29 -7.96
N LEU A 69 -14.14 21.06 -7.60
CA LEU A 69 -15.10 19.96 -7.37
C LEU A 69 -16.09 20.23 -6.23
N ASP A 70 -15.75 21.09 -5.26
CA ASP A 70 -16.63 21.42 -4.14
C ASP A 70 -17.66 22.52 -4.53
N CYS A 71 -17.54 23.11 -5.72
CA CYS A 71 -18.38 24.20 -6.22
C CYS A 71 -19.61 23.75 -7.03
N THR A 72 -19.79 22.44 -7.25
CA THR A 72 -20.96 21.88 -7.96
C THR A 72 -21.68 20.84 -7.11
N ALA A 73 -23.00 20.74 -7.28
CA ALA A 73 -23.82 19.67 -6.73
C ALA A 73 -24.13 18.57 -7.78
N SER A 74 -23.79 18.79 -9.06
CA SER A 74 -24.10 17.86 -10.14
C SER A 74 -23.19 16.62 -10.07
N THR A 75 -23.79 15.47 -9.76
CA THR A 75 -23.08 14.17 -9.75
C THR A 75 -22.49 13.83 -11.12
N ARG A 76 -23.20 14.20 -12.20
CA ARG A 76 -22.77 13.94 -13.58
C ARG A 76 -21.50 14.72 -13.92
N LEU A 77 -21.48 16.03 -13.63
CA LEU A 77 -20.32 16.88 -13.88
C LEU A 77 -19.12 16.44 -13.04
N LEU A 78 -19.35 16.10 -11.76
CA LEU A 78 -18.30 15.55 -10.89
C LEU A 78 -17.69 14.27 -11.46
N PHE A 79 -18.54 13.36 -11.93
CA PHE A 79 -18.09 12.11 -12.53
C PHE A 79 -17.19 12.36 -13.75
N GLU A 80 -17.62 13.21 -14.69
CA GLU A 80 -16.84 13.51 -15.90
C GLU A 80 -15.50 14.19 -15.57
N LEU A 81 -15.48 15.14 -14.63
CA LEU A 81 -14.25 15.83 -14.21
C LEU A 81 -13.28 14.90 -13.49
N LYS A 82 -13.77 14.10 -12.54
CA LYS A 82 -12.94 13.10 -11.84
C LYS A 82 -12.40 12.07 -12.83
N ARG A 83 -13.24 11.58 -13.76
CA ARG A 83 -12.85 10.63 -14.79
C ARG A 83 -11.71 11.18 -15.63
N ALA A 84 -11.89 12.39 -16.16
CA ALA A 84 -10.90 13.10 -17.00
C ALA A 84 -9.59 13.38 -16.27
N ALA A 85 -9.63 13.67 -14.97
CA ALA A 85 -8.44 13.90 -14.15
C ALA A 85 -7.75 12.64 -13.62
N GLY A 86 -8.29 11.45 -13.91
CA GLY A 86 -7.74 10.21 -13.34
C GLY A 86 -8.04 10.00 -11.85
N GLN A 87 -8.92 10.81 -11.24
CA GLN A 87 -9.40 10.60 -9.87
C GLN A 87 -10.50 9.54 -9.86
N ARG A 88 -10.49 8.67 -8.85
CA ARG A 88 -11.38 7.51 -8.74
C ARG A 88 -11.90 7.42 -7.31
N ASP A 89 -13.20 7.24 -7.18
CA ASP A 89 -13.90 7.19 -5.90
C ASP A 89 -13.86 5.79 -5.28
N VAL A 90 -13.99 4.77 -6.12
CA VAL A 90 -14.05 3.37 -5.70
C VAL A 90 -12.88 2.61 -6.30
N MET A 91 -12.09 1.95 -5.46
CA MET A 91 -11.15 0.93 -5.91
C MET A 91 -11.81 -0.45 -5.75
N ILE A 92 -11.80 -1.25 -6.81
CA ILE A 92 -12.37 -2.60 -6.81
C ILE A 92 -11.23 -3.61 -6.63
N SER A 93 -11.25 -4.29 -5.48
CA SER A 93 -10.37 -5.41 -5.16
C SER A 93 -11.08 -6.72 -5.47
N TYR A 94 -10.49 -7.55 -6.32
CA TYR A 94 -11.10 -8.78 -6.82
C TYR A 94 -10.03 -9.83 -7.15
N THR A 95 -10.42 -11.10 -7.23
CA THR A 95 -9.57 -12.17 -7.76
C THR A 95 -9.74 -12.30 -9.27
N HIS A 96 -8.65 -12.54 -10.01
CA HIS A 96 -8.66 -12.62 -11.48
C HIS A 96 -9.62 -13.70 -12.03
N SER A 97 -9.91 -14.73 -11.24
CA SER A 97 -10.94 -15.73 -11.51
C SER A 97 -12.33 -15.11 -11.69
N HIS A 98 -12.66 -14.02 -10.99
CA HIS A 98 -13.95 -13.34 -10.99
C HIS A 98 -13.96 -12.01 -11.75
N LEU A 99 -13.05 -11.86 -12.72
CA LEU A 99 -12.90 -10.66 -13.54
C LEU A 99 -14.20 -10.23 -14.25
N GLU A 100 -15.02 -11.20 -14.69
CA GLU A 100 -16.30 -10.89 -15.36
C GLU A 100 -17.26 -10.15 -14.42
N PHE A 101 -17.46 -10.65 -13.21
CA PHE A 101 -18.30 -10.01 -12.20
C PHE A 101 -17.76 -8.62 -11.83
N ALA A 102 -16.44 -8.50 -11.63
CA ALA A 102 -15.80 -7.22 -11.32
C ALA A 102 -16.00 -6.18 -12.44
N ARG A 103 -15.94 -6.60 -13.72
CA ARG A 103 -16.23 -5.74 -14.88
C ARG A 103 -17.69 -5.32 -14.94
N LYS A 104 -18.63 -6.24 -14.70
CA LYS A 104 -20.07 -5.94 -14.65
C LYS A 104 -20.36 -4.90 -13.56
N LEU A 105 -19.81 -5.10 -12.37
CA LEU A 105 -19.99 -4.19 -11.24
C LEU A 105 -19.40 -2.80 -11.51
N ARG A 106 -18.20 -2.76 -12.09
CA ARG A 106 -17.57 -1.53 -12.56
C ARG A 106 -18.46 -0.78 -13.54
N GLN A 107 -18.98 -1.47 -14.55
CA GLN A 107 -19.86 -0.86 -15.55
C GLN A 107 -21.10 -0.27 -14.89
N SER A 108 -21.78 -1.02 -14.02
CA SER A 108 -22.97 -0.54 -13.31
C SER A 108 -22.68 0.68 -12.42
N LEU A 109 -21.53 0.73 -11.74
CA LEU A 109 -21.10 1.89 -10.95
C LEU A 109 -20.81 3.11 -11.83
N GLU A 110 -20.09 2.94 -12.95
CA GLU A 110 -19.81 4.03 -13.88
C GLU A 110 -21.09 4.58 -14.54
N GLU A 111 -22.04 3.72 -14.90
CA GLU A 111 -23.38 4.11 -15.39
C GLU A 111 -24.17 4.89 -14.32
N ALA A 112 -23.93 4.62 -13.04
CA ALA A 112 -24.50 5.34 -11.91
C ALA A 112 -23.74 6.64 -11.55
N ASN A 113 -22.80 7.08 -12.39
CA ASN A 113 -21.92 8.25 -12.22
C ASN A 113 -20.96 8.14 -11.01
N VAL A 114 -20.51 6.93 -10.69
CA VAL A 114 -19.47 6.70 -9.68
C VAL A 114 -18.17 6.34 -10.39
N THR A 115 -17.09 7.07 -10.11
CA THR A 115 -15.80 6.79 -10.74
C THR A 115 -15.13 5.58 -10.10
N THR A 116 -14.78 4.58 -10.91
CA THR A 116 -14.19 3.34 -10.40
C THR A 116 -12.82 3.07 -11.00
N TRP A 117 -12.00 2.40 -10.20
CA TRP A 117 -10.70 1.88 -10.60
C TRP A 117 -10.71 0.37 -10.42
N LEU A 118 -10.31 -0.35 -11.47
CA LEU A 118 -10.22 -1.80 -11.50
C LEU A 118 -8.84 -2.15 -12.03
N ASP A 119 -8.06 -2.92 -11.27
CA ASP A 119 -6.77 -3.38 -11.73
C ASP A 119 -6.96 -4.44 -12.82
N LEU A 120 -6.70 -4.11 -14.08
CA LEU A 120 -6.88 -5.04 -15.20
C LEU A 120 -5.59 -5.77 -15.60
N MET A 121 -4.50 -5.60 -14.85
CA MET A 121 -3.18 -6.07 -15.25
C MET A 121 -2.89 -7.52 -14.87
N ASP A 122 -2.15 -8.19 -15.74
CA ASP A 122 -1.65 -9.56 -15.60
C ASP A 122 -0.41 -9.57 -14.68
N PRO A 123 -0.38 -10.39 -13.60
CA PRO A 123 0.77 -10.51 -12.69
C PRO A 123 2.07 -10.99 -13.35
N SER A 124 2.09 -11.34 -14.64
CA SER A 124 3.29 -11.82 -15.36
C SER A 124 4.30 -10.73 -15.78
N GLY A 125 4.02 -9.45 -15.56
CA GLY A 125 4.79 -8.32 -16.10
C GLY A 125 6.07 -7.94 -15.34
N ILE A 126 7.19 -8.59 -15.65
CA ILE A 126 8.56 -8.39 -15.08
C ILE A 126 9.21 -7.03 -15.48
N GLY A 127 8.42 -5.97 -15.74
CA GLY A 127 8.93 -4.68 -16.23
C GLY A 127 8.37 -3.42 -15.57
N GLY A 128 7.44 -3.55 -14.60
CA GLY A 128 6.72 -2.38 -14.04
C GLY A 128 6.31 -2.48 -12.58
N GLY A 129 6.75 -3.50 -11.83
CA GLY A 129 6.21 -3.81 -10.50
C GLY A 129 6.31 -2.68 -9.45
N ALA A 130 7.39 -1.87 -9.45
CA ALA A 130 7.51 -0.75 -8.51
C ALA A 130 6.58 0.43 -8.83
N VAL A 131 6.43 0.77 -10.11
CA VAL A 131 5.49 1.80 -10.58
C VAL A 131 4.06 1.33 -10.34
N TRP A 132 3.77 0.08 -10.67
CA TRP A 132 2.44 -0.51 -10.47
C TRP A 132 2.04 -0.56 -8.98
N ARG A 133 2.92 -1.02 -8.07
CA ARG A 133 2.65 -0.97 -6.61
C ARG A 133 2.37 0.44 -6.11
N GLU A 134 3.08 1.43 -6.66
CA GLU A 134 2.82 2.83 -6.35
C GLU A 134 1.45 3.29 -6.87
N GLU A 135 1.03 2.82 -8.05
CA GLU A 135 -0.31 3.05 -8.59
C GLU A 135 -1.41 2.38 -7.77
N ILE A 136 -1.24 1.13 -7.34
CA ILE A 136 -2.16 0.42 -6.44
C ILE A 136 -2.31 1.20 -5.13
N ALA A 137 -1.18 1.50 -4.50
CA ALA A 137 -1.17 2.20 -3.22
C ALA A 137 -1.80 3.58 -3.32
N ARG A 138 -1.53 4.30 -4.42
CA ARG A 138 -2.16 5.59 -4.74
C ARG A 138 -3.66 5.42 -4.99
N GLY A 139 -4.08 4.35 -5.66
CA GLY A 139 -5.48 4.00 -5.87
C GLY A 139 -6.22 3.82 -4.55
N ILE A 140 -5.66 3.03 -3.63
CA ILE A 140 -6.24 2.79 -2.29
C ILE A 140 -6.27 4.06 -1.45
N THR A 141 -5.17 4.83 -1.46
CA THR A 141 -5.03 6.02 -0.61
C THR A 141 -5.94 7.17 -1.07
N ASN A 142 -6.14 7.31 -2.38
CA ASN A 142 -6.97 8.38 -2.94
C ASN A 142 -8.44 7.97 -3.13
N ALA A 143 -8.75 6.67 -3.07
CA ALA A 143 -10.12 6.20 -3.14
C ALA A 143 -10.90 6.68 -1.91
N SER A 144 -12.17 6.99 -2.14
CA SER A 144 -13.11 7.16 -1.05
C SER A 144 -13.49 5.83 -0.42
N VAL A 145 -13.47 4.73 -1.19
CA VAL A 145 -13.82 3.39 -0.71
C VAL A 145 -13.12 2.22 -1.46
N VAL A 146 -12.66 1.29 -0.64
CA VAL A 146 -12.32 -0.15 -0.77
C VAL A 146 -13.43 -1.13 -1.17
N LEU A 147 -13.82 -1.32 -2.43
CA LEU A 147 -14.83 -2.34 -2.76
C LEU A 147 -14.22 -3.73 -2.98
N CYS A 148 -14.43 -4.65 -2.05
CA CYS A 148 -13.87 -6.00 -2.07
C CYS A 148 -14.92 -7.02 -2.52
N ILE A 149 -14.58 -7.81 -3.54
CA ILE A 149 -15.44 -8.89 -4.06
C ILE A 149 -15.02 -10.19 -3.40
N LEU A 150 -15.73 -10.56 -2.33
CA LEU A 150 -15.49 -11.77 -1.55
C LEU A 150 -15.96 -13.00 -2.31
N THR A 151 -14.99 -13.83 -2.64
CA THR A 151 -15.13 -15.11 -3.33
C THR A 151 -14.36 -16.17 -2.55
N GLU A 152 -14.56 -17.46 -2.85
CA GLU A 152 -13.87 -18.55 -2.15
C GLU A 152 -12.34 -18.42 -2.19
N ASP A 153 -11.78 -17.91 -3.29
CA ASP A 153 -10.35 -17.74 -3.49
C ASP A 153 -9.80 -16.39 -3.00
N TYR A 154 -10.65 -15.47 -2.54
CA TYR A 154 -10.25 -14.13 -2.14
C TYR A 154 -9.30 -14.13 -0.94
N ALA A 155 -9.59 -14.92 0.09
CA ALA A 155 -8.75 -15.07 1.28
C ALA A 155 -7.37 -15.69 0.96
N SER A 156 -7.28 -16.44 -0.13
CA SER A 156 -6.03 -17.09 -0.57
C SER A 156 -5.14 -16.15 -1.41
N SER A 157 -5.69 -15.04 -1.90
CA SER A 157 -4.96 -14.06 -2.71
C SER A 157 -4.13 -13.13 -1.84
N GLU A 158 -2.80 -13.26 -1.90
CA GLU A 158 -1.89 -12.35 -1.18
C GLU A 158 -2.07 -10.89 -1.59
N TRP A 159 -2.35 -10.64 -2.86
CA TRP A 159 -2.56 -9.28 -3.40
C TRP A 159 -3.81 -8.65 -2.79
N CYS A 160 -4.94 -9.36 -2.77
CA CYS A 160 -6.18 -8.87 -2.16
C CYS A 160 -6.00 -8.57 -0.67
N LEU A 161 -5.28 -9.43 0.05
CA LEU A 161 -4.97 -9.20 1.47
C LEU A 161 -4.05 -8.00 1.70
N LYS A 162 -3.08 -7.75 0.80
CA LYS A 162 -2.23 -6.54 0.86
C LYS A 162 -3.04 -5.27 0.63
N GLU A 163 -3.98 -5.30 -0.32
CA GLU A 163 -4.88 -4.18 -0.58
C GLU A 163 -5.77 -3.85 0.63
N LEU A 164 -6.38 -4.87 1.25
CA LEU A 164 -7.16 -4.74 2.48
C LEU A 164 -6.33 -4.18 3.64
N ALA A 165 -5.12 -4.71 3.82
CA ALA A 165 -4.22 -4.27 4.88
C ALA A 165 -3.80 -2.81 4.67
N LEU A 166 -3.52 -2.40 3.43
CA LEU A 166 -3.15 -1.01 3.14
C LEU A 166 -4.34 -0.09 3.35
N ALA A 167 -5.54 -0.47 2.88
CA ALA A 167 -6.76 0.30 3.10
C ALA A 167 -7.01 0.52 4.60
N LYS A 168 -6.84 -0.52 5.43
CA LYS A 168 -6.94 -0.41 6.89
C LYS A 168 -5.86 0.51 7.48
N GLN A 169 -4.62 0.43 7.00
CA GLN A 169 -3.51 1.26 7.50
C GLN A 169 -3.72 2.75 7.19
N VAL A 170 -4.19 3.09 5.97
CA VAL A 170 -4.43 4.49 5.58
C VAL A 170 -5.79 5.02 6.03
N GLY A 171 -6.68 4.12 6.49
CA GLY A 171 -8.02 4.46 6.96
C GLY A 171 -9.08 4.57 5.85
N THR A 172 -8.78 4.10 4.64
CA THR A 172 -9.77 4.04 3.55
C THR A 172 -10.85 3.03 3.91
N PRO A 173 -12.13 3.38 3.85
CA PRO A 173 -13.19 2.46 4.20
C PRO A 173 -13.27 1.32 3.18
N ILE A 174 -13.44 0.10 3.66
CA ILE A 174 -13.75 -1.12 2.92
C ILE A 174 -15.26 -1.38 2.91
N LEU A 175 -15.79 -1.82 1.78
CA LEU A 175 -17.14 -2.34 1.60
C LEU A 175 -17.01 -3.69 0.90
N ALA A 176 -17.75 -4.68 1.37
CA ALA A 176 -17.62 -6.04 0.86
C ALA A 176 -18.88 -6.45 0.10
N VAL A 177 -18.67 -7.15 -1.01
CA VAL A 177 -19.71 -7.83 -1.80
C VAL A 177 -19.42 -9.31 -1.75
N SER A 178 -20.43 -10.14 -1.51
CA SER A 178 -20.29 -11.59 -1.52
C SER A 178 -21.04 -12.18 -2.70
N THR A 179 -20.38 -13.03 -3.50
CA THR A 179 -20.99 -13.69 -4.67
C THR A 179 -21.34 -15.16 -4.43
N GLU A 180 -20.63 -15.84 -3.52
CA GLU A 180 -20.72 -17.30 -3.34
C GLU A 180 -20.90 -17.73 -1.87
N GLY A 181 -21.25 -16.81 -0.97
CA GLY A 181 -21.33 -17.12 0.47
C GLY A 181 -19.97 -17.45 1.07
N ALA A 182 -18.93 -16.72 0.63
CA ALA A 182 -17.55 -16.94 1.05
C ALA A 182 -17.44 -16.86 2.58
N ILE A 183 -16.84 -17.89 3.19
CA ILE A 183 -16.60 -17.92 4.63
C ILE A 183 -15.54 -16.87 4.96
N VAL A 184 -15.89 -15.92 5.81
CA VAL A 184 -14.95 -14.94 6.34
C VAL A 184 -14.07 -15.64 7.38
N ASP A 185 -12.91 -16.12 6.92
CA ASP A 185 -11.89 -16.75 7.77
C ASP A 185 -11.27 -15.74 8.76
N GLU A 186 -10.47 -16.24 9.71
CA GLU A 186 -9.81 -15.39 10.72
C GLU A 186 -8.95 -14.28 10.08
N ASN A 187 -8.35 -14.54 8.90
CA ASN A 187 -7.53 -13.57 8.18
C ASN A 187 -8.37 -12.39 7.68
N LEU A 188 -9.55 -12.66 7.12
CA LEU A 188 -10.46 -11.63 6.61
C LEU A 188 -11.24 -10.93 7.73
N GLN A 189 -11.54 -11.63 8.83
CA GLN A 189 -12.27 -11.06 9.97
C GLN A 189 -11.57 -9.80 10.51
N VAL A 190 -10.23 -9.80 10.56
CA VAL A 190 -9.44 -8.63 11.02
C VAL A 190 -9.72 -7.37 10.19
N TYR A 191 -10.12 -7.50 8.92
CA TYR A 191 -10.38 -6.36 8.03
C TYR A 191 -11.87 -5.99 7.92
N LEU A 192 -12.77 -6.97 8.11
CA LEU A 192 -14.20 -6.83 7.78
C LEU A 192 -15.15 -6.75 8.99
N TYR A 193 -14.68 -6.97 10.23
CA TYR A 193 -15.51 -7.12 11.44
C TYR A 193 -16.55 -6.02 11.73
N THR A 194 -16.43 -4.83 11.12
CA THR A 194 -17.32 -3.68 11.35
C THR A 194 -18.05 -3.19 10.10
N ARG A 195 -18.01 -3.94 8.99
CA ARG A 195 -18.45 -3.45 7.67
C ARG A 195 -19.55 -4.32 7.09
N GLN A 196 -20.55 -3.67 6.51
CA GLN A 196 -21.70 -4.32 5.89
C GLN A 196 -21.27 -5.10 4.65
N ILE A 197 -21.61 -6.39 4.59
CA ILE A 197 -21.43 -7.24 3.41
C ILE A 197 -22.72 -7.20 2.60
N VAL A 198 -22.64 -6.91 1.30
CA VAL A 198 -23.79 -6.91 0.39
C VAL A 198 -23.85 -8.26 -0.35
N PRO A 199 -24.89 -9.08 -0.12
CA PRO A 199 -25.00 -10.40 -0.72
C PRO A 199 -25.55 -10.34 -2.15
N PHE A 200 -24.78 -10.81 -3.14
CA PHE A 200 -25.20 -10.95 -4.54
C PHE A 200 -25.60 -12.38 -4.90
N GLU A 201 -25.38 -13.36 -4.01
CA GLU A 201 -25.81 -14.76 -4.18
C GLU A 201 -27.27 -14.87 -4.63
N PRO A 202 -28.25 -14.11 -4.07
CA PRO A 202 -29.65 -14.24 -4.48
C PRO A 202 -29.92 -13.85 -5.93
N SER A 203 -29.00 -13.10 -6.56
CA SER A 203 -29.08 -12.65 -7.94
C SER A 203 -28.43 -13.60 -8.94
N ILE A 204 -27.60 -14.54 -8.48
CA ILE A 204 -26.87 -15.48 -9.31
C ILE A 204 -27.73 -16.73 -9.50
N VAL A 205 -28.06 -17.05 -10.76
CA VAL A 205 -28.91 -18.20 -11.13
C VAL A 205 -28.10 -19.38 -11.65
N GLY A 206 -26.86 -19.16 -12.05
CA GLY A 206 -25.97 -20.20 -12.56
C GLY A 206 -24.51 -19.77 -12.50
N LEU A 207 -23.62 -20.77 -12.49
CA LEU A 207 -22.17 -20.58 -12.46
C LEU A 207 -21.54 -21.45 -13.54
N ARG A 208 -20.72 -20.83 -14.40
CA ARG A 208 -19.90 -21.49 -15.41
C ARG A 208 -18.43 -21.29 -15.09
N ARG A 209 -17.64 -22.36 -15.25
CA ARG A 209 -16.18 -22.32 -15.08
C ARG A 209 -15.52 -22.57 -16.43
N ASP A 210 -14.78 -21.59 -16.95
CA ASP A 210 -14.01 -21.72 -18.19
C ASP A 210 -12.55 -21.34 -17.97
N GLY A 211 -11.64 -22.30 -18.12
CA GLY A 211 -10.19 -22.05 -18.03
C GLY A 211 -9.70 -21.39 -16.74
N GLY A 212 -10.39 -21.60 -15.60
CA GLY A 212 -10.08 -20.96 -14.31
C GLY A 212 -10.75 -19.59 -14.09
N ARG A 213 -11.56 -19.14 -15.05
CA ARG A 213 -12.46 -17.99 -14.90
C ARG A 213 -13.85 -18.45 -14.52
N ILE A 214 -14.50 -17.68 -13.66
CA ILE A 214 -15.85 -17.90 -13.18
C ILE A 214 -16.74 -16.86 -13.84
N GLU A 215 -17.77 -17.36 -14.51
CA GLU A 215 -18.83 -16.55 -15.07
C GLU A 215 -20.14 -16.86 -14.37
N TYR A 216 -20.92 -15.83 -14.10
CA TYR A 216 -22.23 -15.98 -13.46
C TYR A 216 -23.34 -15.64 -14.43
N ASP A 217 -24.41 -16.43 -14.39
CA ASP A 217 -25.68 -16.06 -14.97
C ASP A 217 -26.51 -15.34 -13.91
N TYR A 218 -27.16 -14.24 -14.28
CA TYR A 218 -27.87 -13.37 -13.33
C TYR A 218 -29.38 -13.30 -13.62
N ASP A 219 -30.17 -13.22 -12.56
CA ASP A 219 -31.48 -12.59 -12.60
C ASP A 219 -31.29 -11.07 -12.55
N GLU A 220 -31.43 -10.41 -13.69
CA GLU A 220 -31.21 -8.96 -13.83
C GLU A 220 -32.07 -8.12 -12.88
N SER A 221 -33.27 -8.58 -12.49
CA SER A 221 -34.13 -7.85 -11.56
C SER A 221 -33.59 -7.88 -10.13
N ARG A 222 -33.08 -9.04 -9.70
CA ARG A 222 -32.46 -9.22 -8.38
C ARG A 222 -31.10 -8.56 -8.33
N TYR A 223 -30.32 -8.67 -9.40
CA TYR A 223 -29.02 -8.00 -9.52
C TYR A 223 -29.18 -6.50 -9.33
N ARG A 224 -30.14 -5.86 -10.02
CA ARG A 224 -30.42 -4.42 -9.86
C ARG A 224 -30.81 -4.05 -8.43
N SER A 225 -31.59 -4.90 -7.76
CA SER A 225 -32.01 -4.65 -6.38
C SER A 225 -30.82 -4.70 -5.40
N GLN A 226 -29.94 -5.70 -5.53
CA GLN A 226 -28.73 -5.78 -4.72
C GLN A 226 -27.71 -4.68 -5.08
N PHE A 227 -27.61 -4.35 -6.37
CA PHE A 227 -26.77 -3.26 -6.84
C PHE A 227 -27.20 -1.91 -6.27
N HIS A 228 -28.50 -1.64 -6.10
CA HIS A 228 -28.95 -0.42 -5.43
C HIS A 228 -28.49 -0.33 -3.97
N LEU A 229 -28.55 -1.43 -3.21
CA LEU A 229 -28.04 -1.45 -1.82
C LEU A 229 -26.54 -1.16 -1.77
N LEU A 230 -25.78 -1.76 -2.70
CA LEU A 230 -24.36 -1.48 -2.85
C LEU A 230 -24.12 0.00 -3.21
N LEU A 231 -24.85 0.51 -4.19
CA LEU A 231 -24.70 1.87 -4.71
C LEU A 231 -24.98 2.91 -3.62
N ASP A 232 -25.99 2.68 -2.78
CA ASP A 232 -26.30 3.55 -1.65
C ASP A 232 -25.13 3.56 -0.64
N GLY A 233 -24.62 2.39 -0.25
CA GLY A 233 -23.46 2.30 0.64
C GLY A 233 -22.20 2.95 0.07
N VAL A 234 -21.94 2.78 -1.23
CA VAL A 234 -20.83 3.43 -1.93
C VAL A 234 -21.00 4.96 -1.94
N ARG A 235 -22.19 5.45 -2.29
CA ARG A 235 -22.47 6.90 -2.34
C ARG A 235 -22.32 7.55 -0.97
N ASP A 236 -22.77 6.88 0.08
CA ASP A 236 -22.62 7.35 1.46
C ASP A 236 -21.15 7.50 1.84
N GLU A 237 -20.30 6.52 1.53
CA GLU A 237 -18.85 6.63 1.82
C GLU A 237 -18.16 7.71 0.97
N VAL A 238 -18.54 7.85 -0.30
CA VAL A 238 -18.02 8.92 -1.18
C VAL A 238 -18.41 10.30 -0.66
N GLU A 239 -19.65 10.49 -0.22
CA GLU A 239 -20.11 11.77 0.31
C GLU A 239 -19.48 12.09 1.67
N LYS A 240 -19.34 11.09 2.56
CA LYS A 240 -18.58 11.25 3.82
C LYS A 240 -17.14 11.68 3.57
N HIS A 241 -16.46 11.05 2.63
CA HIS A 241 -15.09 11.40 2.26
C HIS A 241 -15.01 12.83 1.69
N ARG A 242 -15.94 13.20 0.81
CA ARG A 242 -16.06 14.54 0.24
C ARG A 242 -16.29 15.60 1.33
N PHE A 243 -17.21 15.34 2.26
CA PHE A 243 -17.53 16.24 3.37
C PHE A 243 -16.32 16.42 4.30
N SER A 244 -15.68 15.33 4.72
CA SER A 244 -14.48 15.35 5.58
C SER A 244 -13.35 16.15 4.93
N THR A 245 -13.08 15.91 3.65
CA THR A 245 -12.05 16.64 2.90
C THR A 245 -12.36 18.13 2.81
N ARG A 246 -13.60 18.48 2.49
CA ARG A 246 -14.05 19.89 2.43
C ARG A 246 -13.87 20.59 3.78
N GLN A 247 -14.28 19.95 4.87
CA GLN A 247 -14.17 20.52 6.22
C GLN A 247 -12.71 20.75 6.63
N ASN A 248 -11.82 19.78 6.36
CA ASN A 248 -10.39 19.89 6.65
C ASN A 248 -9.72 21.02 5.85
N ASN A 249 -10.11 21.19 4.59
CA ASN A 249 -9.57 22.24 3.72
C ASN A 249 -10.00 23.64 4.20
N VAL A 250 -11.29 23.81 4.53
CA VAL A 250 -11.83 25.08 5.04
C VAL A 250 -11.25 25.41 6.43
N ALA A 251 -11.01 24.42 7.28
CA ALA A 251 -10.35 24.65 8.57
C ALA A 251 -8.90 25.11 8.38
N SER A 252 -8.17 24.46 7.46
CA SER A 252 -6.78 24.78 7.16
C SER A 252 -6.62 26.17 6.55
N SER A 253 -7.55 26.59 5.67
CA SER A 253 -7.53 27.94 5.10
C SER A 253 -7.78 29.02 6.15
N ARG A 254 -8.69 28.79 7.11
CA ARG A 254 -8.95 29.72 8.23
C ARG A 254 -7.78 29.85 9.21
N MET A 255 -7.04 28.76 9.46
CA MET A 255 -5.82 28.85 10.27
C MET A 255 -4.72 29.68 9.58
N PHE A 256 -4.62 29.59 8.25
CA PHE A 256 -3.65 30.35 7.49
C PHE A 256 -3.95 31.85 7.46
N THR A 257 -5.23 32.23 7.36
CA THR A 257 -5.64 33.65 7.38
C THR A 257 -5.44 34.30 8.74
N LEU A 258 -5.56 33.56 9.84
CA LEU A 258 -5.28 34.05 11.20
C LEU A 258 -3.78 34.20 11.51
N ALA A 259 -2.91 33.54 10.75
CA ALA A 259 -1.46 33.65 10.91
C ALA A 259 -0.85 34.86 10.20
N ASP A 260 -1.60 35.50 9.29
CA ASP A 260 -1.16 36.70 8.56
C ASP A 260 -1.39 38.00 9.37
N ASP A 261 -2.32 37.97 10.32
CA ASP A 261 -2.57 39.06 11.28
C ASP A 261 -1.72 38.90 12.57
N GLY A 262 -0.41 39.05 12.43
CA GLY A 262 0.46 39.52 13.52
C GLY A 262 1.27 38.46 14.30
N VAL A 263 2.59 38.69 14.27
CA VAL A 263 3.70 38.05 15.02
C VAL A 263 4.27 36.80 14.37
N GLY A 264 5.40 37.00 13.68
CA GLY A 264 6.18 35.98 13.01
C GLY A 264 6.54 34.79 13.91
N VAL A 265 5.98 33.63 13.57
CA VAL A 265 6.38 32.35 14.15
C VAL A 265 7.60 31.85 13.38
N ARG A 266 8.75 31.89 14.08
CA ARG A 266 10.00 31.26 13.70
C ARG A 266 9.76 29.79 13.32
N SER A 267 9.99 29.47 12.05
CA SER A 267 10.27 28.09 11.65
C SER A 267 11.58 27.67 12.34
N ASN A 268 11.49 26.70 13.25
CA ASN A 268 12.63 26.07 13.91
C ASN A 268 13.44 25.25 12.89
N ARG A 269 14.25 25.95 12.07
CA ARG A 269 15.46 25.38 11.46
C ARG A 269 16.60 25.48 12.46
N GLY A 270 16.73 24.45 13.29
CA GLY A 270 17.89 24.26 14.15
C GLY A 270 19.17 24.21 13.32
N THR A 271 20.14 25.04 13.70
CA THR A 271 21.43 25.26 13.05
C THR A 271 22.55 24.71 13.95
N MET A 272 23.56 24.09 13.32
CA MET A 272 24.95 23.83 13.76
C MET A 272 25.26 22.85 14.92
N LEU A 273 26.15 21.87 14.66
CA LEU A 273 27.57 21.95 15.07
C LEU A 273 28.48 20.92 14.37
N HIS A 274 29.75 21.31 14.26
CA HIS A 274 30.91 20.72 13.61
C HIS A 274 31.58 19.57 14.39
N THR A 275 32.45 18.84 13.65
CA THR A 275 33.72 18.19 14.05
C THR A 275 33.73 17.01 15.03
N LEU A 276 34.17 15.85 14.53
CA LEU A 276 35.23 14.97 15.09
C LEU A 276 35.76 14.12 13.91
N SER A 277 36.85 14.57 13.26
CA SER A 277 38.22 14.05 13.41
C SER A 277 38.39 12.56 13.09
N ALA A 278 39.14 12.32 12.02
CA ALA A 278 39.68 11.03 11.63
C ALA A 278 40.55 10.43 12.75
N THR A 279 40.30 9.16 13.04
CA THR A 279 41.30 8.27 13.65
C THR A 279 41.34 6.99 12.84
N GLN A 280 42.50 6.79 12.22
CA GLN A 280 42.92 5.56 11.57
C GLN A 280 42.81 4.39 12.55
N LEU A 281 42.14 3.33 12.13
CA LEU A 281 42.46 1.97 12.55
C LEU A 281 42.51 1.12 11.28
N SER A 282 43.74 0.99 10.78
CA SER A 282 44.12 -0.08 9.86
C SER A 282 44.13 -1.39 10.65
N GLN A 283 43.48 -2.43 10.11
CA GLN A 283 44.09 -3.72 9.76
C GLN A 283 43.11 -4.90 9.88
N ALA A 284 43.16 -5.69 8.81
CA ALA A 284 42.74 -7.08 8.63
C ALA A 284 41.25 -7.39 8.81
N PHE A 285 40.63 -8.01 7.82
CA PHE A 285 40.26 -9.43 7.88
C PHE A 285 39.56 -9.87 6.59
N ASP A 286 39.83 -11.11 6.21
CA ASP A 286 39.54 -11.76 4.94
C ASP A 286 38.05 -11.79 4.58
N THR A 287 37.71 -11.15 3.46
CA THR A 287 36.44 -11.37 2.76
C THR A 287 36.56 -12.68 2.00
N TRP A 288 35.88 -13.74 2.46
CA TRP A 288 35.73 -14.97 1.69
C TRP A 288 34.99 -14.65 0.39
N ASN A 289 35.65 -14.85 -0.74
CA ASN A 289 35.13 -14.57 -2.08
C ASN A 289 34.99 -15.92 -2.79
N PRO A 290 33.82 -16.59 -2.78
CA PRO A 290 33.70 -17.86 -3.44
C PRO A 290 33.58 -17.61 -4.95
N GLY A 291 34.35 -18.36 -5.72
CA GLY A 291 34.10 -18.49 -7.14
C GLY A 291 32.72 -19.14 -7.41
N PRO A 292 32.27 -19.16 -8.66
CA PRO A 292 30.96 -19.69 -9.05
C PRO A 292 30.68 -21.16 -8.66
N ASP A 293 31.68 -21.92 -8.18
CA ASP A 293 31.57 -23.36 -7.88
C ASP A 293 31.48 -23.73 -6.38
N ASP A 294 31.54 -22.78 -5.44
CA ASP A 294 31.57 -23.08 -3.97
C ASP A 294 30.20 -22.99 -3.25
N TRP A 295 29.10 -22.88 -3.99
CA TRP A 295 27.76 -22.56 -3.46
C TRP A 295 26.99 -23.76 -2.87
N GLN A 296 27.69 -24.71 -2.22
CA GLN A 296 27.05 -25.88 -1.61
C GLN A 296 26.18 -25.51 -0.40
N GLU A 297 24.86 -25.61 -0.59
CA GLU A 297 23.77 -25.84 0.40
C GLU A 297 23.75 -25.02 1.71
N GLN A 298 24.42 -23.86 1.80
CA GLN A 298 24.30 -23.00 2.98
C GLN A 298 23.12 -22.04 2.85
N GLN A 299 22.19 -22.10 3.80
CA GLN A 299 21.09 -21.15 3.96
C GLN A 299 21.65 -19.80 4.41
N PHE A 300 21.40 -18.74 3.65
CA PHE A 300 21.94 -17.40 3.93
C PHE A 300 20.90 -16.29 3.77
N VAL A 301 21.18 -15.14 4.39
CA VAL A 301 20.34 -13.94 4.34
C VAL A 301 20.95 -12.92 3.38
N PHE A 302 20.12 -12.34 2.52
CA PHE A 302 20.54 -11.26 1.63
C PHE A 302 20.13 -9.88 2.17
N PHE A 303 21.05 -8.92 2.18
CA PHE A 303 20.88 -7.55 2.64
C PHE A 303 20.79 -6.57 1.47
N SER A 304 19.61 -5.99 1.29
CA SER A 304 19.38 -4.90 0.34
C SER A 304 19.48 -3.55 1.04
N HIS A 305 20.56 -2.81 0.73
CA HIS A 305 20.81 -1.47 1.30
C HIS A 305 21.33 -0.44 0.28
N GLY A 306 21.59 -0.84 -0.98
CA GLY A 306 21.96 0.05 -2.08
C GLY A 306 23.17 0.95 -1.78
N ASP A 307 24.22 0.38 -1.18
CA ASP A 307 25.43 1.08 -0.72
C ASP A 307 25.20 2.21 0.32
N LYS A 308 24.01 2.31 0.93
CA LYS A 308 23.74 3.26 2.02
C LYS A 308 23.93 2.62 3.39
N HIS A 309 24.20 3.46 4.40
CA HIS A 309 24.33 3.05 5.80
C HIS A 309 25.29 1.86 6.06
N SER A 310 26.42 1.80 5.34
CA SER A 310 27.37 0.69 5.40
C SER A 310 27.94 0.39 6.80
N ALA A 311 28.04 1.39 7.68
CA ALA A 311 28.45 1.18 9.08
C ALA A 311 27.40 0.38 9.87
N PHE A 312 26.12 0.71 9.70
CA PHE A 312 25.01 0.02 10.35
C PHE A 312 24.87 -1.41 9.82
N VAL A 313 24.91 -1.57 8.48
CA VAL A 313 24.81 -2.90 7.86
C VAL A 313 25.95 -3.79 8.33
N ARG A 314 27.20 -3.29 8.37
CA ARG A 314 28.34 -4.04 8.91
C ARG A 314 28.12 -4.47 10.37
N GLN A 315 27.62 -3.57 11.21
CA GLN A 315 27.33 -3.87 12.60
C GLN A 315 26.26 -4.96 12.74
N LEU A 316 25.19 -4.89 11.94
CA LEU A 316 24.10 -5.86 11.94
C LEU A 316 24.56 -7.22 11.38
N SER A 317 25.27 -7.24 10.26
CA SER A 317 25.84 -8.46 9.68
C SER A 317 26.81 -9.15 10.62
N SER A 318 27.61 -8.38 11.40
CA SER A 318 28.50 -8.95 12.42
C SER A 318 27.73 -9.65 13.53
N GLN A 319 26.61 -9.08 13.99
CA GLN A 319 25.77 -9.72 15.00
C GLN A 319 25.07 -10.98 14.48
N LEU A 320 24.61 -10.96 13.23
CA LEU A 320 23.99 -12.13 12.61
C LEU A 320 25.01 -13.24 12.37
N SER A 321 26.22 -12.91 11.95
CA SER A 321 27.31 -13.88 11.81
C SER A 321 27.69 -14.50 13.15
N GLN A 322 27.71 -13.71 14.24
CA GLN A 322 27.90 -14.22 15.61
C GLN A 322 26.77 -15.16 16.05
N ALA A 323 25.55 -14.96 15.53
CA ALA A 323 24.40 -15.83 15.76
C ALA A 323 24.38 -17.05 14.81
N GLY A 324 25.39 -17.24 13.94
CA GLY A 324 25.45 -18.35 13.00
C GLY A 324 24.57 -18.18 11.75
N ILE A 325 24.13 -16.95 11.44
CA ILE A 325 23.36 -16.62 10.24
C ILE A 325 24.30 -15.99 9.20
N PRO A 326 24.66 -16.71 8.12
CA PRO A 326 25.53 -16.15 7.09
C PRO A 326 24.77 -15.07 6.31
N CYS A 327 25.43 -13.94 6.08
CA CYS A 327 24.84 -12.74 5.50
C CYS A 327 25.62 -12.31 4.26
N TYR A 328 24.89 -12.02 3.19
CA TYR A 328 25.43 -11.42 1.97
C TYR A 328 24.78 -10.07 1.75
N SER A 329 25.53 -9.09 1.28
CA SER A 329 25.02 -7.75 0.99
C SER A 329 25.45 -7.29 -0.38
N ASP A 330 24.62 -6.45 -0.98
CA ASP A 330 24.91 -5.81 -2.25
C ASP A 330 25.95 -4.69 -2.05
N HIS A 331 27.20 -4.98 -2.41
CA HIS A 331 28.32 -4.06 -2.32
C HIS A 331 28.86 -3.72 -3.70
N ASN A 332 29.14 -2.45 -3.95
CA ASN A 332 29.89 -2.06 -5.14
C ASN A 332 31.36 -2.55 -5.07
N VAL A 333 31.71 -3.57 -5.86
CA VAL A 333 33.10 -4.03 -6.02
C VAL A 333 33.76 -3.25 -7.16
N SER A 334 34.92 -2.64 -6.88
CA SER A 334 35.68 -1.85 -7.86
C SER A 334 35.95 -2.66 -9.14
N GLY A 335 35.35 -2.24 -10.26
CA GLY A 335 35.53 -2.85 -11.59
C GLY A 335 34.39 -3.75 -12.08
N GLN A 336 33.28 -3.87 -11.33
CA GLN A 336 32.07 -4.56 -11.82
C GLN A 336 31.15 -3.63 -12.60
N ASP A 337 30.67 -4.11 -13.75
CA ASP A 337 29.65 -3.42 -14.54
C ASP A 337 28.28 -3.45 -13.84
N PHE A 338 27.51 -2.37 -13.99
CA PHE A 338 26.20 -2.20 -13.37
C PHE A 338 25.23 -3.37 -13.66
N TYR A 339 25.27 -3.92 -14.88
CA TYR A 339 24.44 -5.05 -15.28
C TYR A 339 24.85 -6.36 -14.60
N SER A 340 26.15 -6.61 -14.46
CA SER A 340 26.66 -7.79 -13.75
C SER A 340 26.27 -7.77 -12.28
N ARG A 341 26.25 -6.59 -11.66
CA ARG A 341 25.80 -6.41 -10.27
C ARG A 341 24.31 -6.75 -10.10
N ILE A 342 23.45 -6.29 -11.01
CA ILE A 342 22.01 -6.63 -10.97
C ILE A 342 21.82 -8.14 -11.13
N GLN A 343 22.53 -8.77 -12.07
CA GLN A 343 22.43 -10.21 -12.30
C GLN A 343 22.88 -11.03 -11.09
N MET A 344 24.01 -10.66 -10.46
CA MET A 344 24.47 -11.31 -9.22
C MET A 344 23.47 -11.12 -8.08
N ALA A 345 22.91 -9.93 -7.92
CA ALA A 345 21.90 -9.68 -6.89
C ALA A 345 20.65 -10.55 -7.12
N GLN A 346 20.16 -10.67 -8.36
CA GLN A 346 19.04 -11.55 -8.69
C GLN A 346 19.33 -13.03 -8.41
N GLU A 347 20.49 -13.55 -8.83
CA GLU A 347 20.89 -14.94 -8.56
C GLU A 347 21.02 -15.19 -7.05
N THR A 348 21.53 -14.21 -6.31
CA THR A 348 21.68 -14.29 -4.85
C THR A 348 20.31 -14.28 -4.16
N ILE A 349 19.36 -13.46 -4.61
CA ILE A 349 17.98 -13.42 -4.08
C ILE A 349 17.24 -14.73 -4.38
N LEU A 350 17.48 -15.35 -5.54
CA LEU A 350 16.91 -16.66 -5.86
C LEU A 350 17.43 -17.79 -4.96
N ARG A 351 18.58 -17.60 -4.30
CA ARG A 351 19.18 -18.61 -3.42
C ARG A 351 19.05 -18.26 -1.94
N CYS A 352 18.71 -17.03 -1.59
CA CYS A 352 18.62 -16.61 -0.19
C CYS A 352 17.43 -17.25 0.53
N SER A 353 17.63 -17.60 1.80
CA SER A 353 16.56 -18.07 2.69
C SER A 353 15.68 -16.93 3.17
N CYS A 354 16.28 -15.75 3.38
CA CYS A 354 15.56 -14.53 3.77
C CYS A 354 16.13 -13.30 3.06
N PHE A 355 15.27 -12.32 2.84
CA PHE A 355 15.61 -11.03 2.26
C PHE A 355 15.43 -9.93 3.31
N VAL A 356 16.52 -9.33 3.78
CA VAL A 356 16.50 -8.19 4.71
C VAL A 356 16.63 -6.90 3.91
N VAL A 357 15.65 -6.00 4.03
CA VAL A 357 15.66 -4.69 3.34
C VAL A 357 15.83 -3.55 4.34
N LEU A 358 16.79 -2.67 4.07
CA LEU A 358 17.00 -1.48 4.88
C LEU A 358 16.10 -0.33 4.40
N VAL A 359 15.18 0.13 5.25
CA VAL A 359 14.24 1.22 4.95
C VAL A 359 14.66 2.49 5.70
N SER A 360 15.08 3.51 4.96
CA SER A 360 15.59 4.79 5.48
C SER A 360 15.35 5.91 4.46
N ARG A 361 15.54 7.18 4.82
CA ARG A 361 15.38 8.31 3.86
C ARG A 361 16.32 8.19 2.66
N GLN A 362 17.45 7.52 2.81
CA GLN A 362 18.46 7.38 1.76
C GLN A 362 18.26 6.13 0.89
N THR A 363 17.59 5.10 1.42
CA THR A 363 17.27 3.86 0.70
C THR A 363 15.86 3.87 0.11
N ILE A 364 14.97 4.77 0.57
CA ILE A 364 13.60 4.87 0.07
C ILE A 364 13.54 5.20 -1.43
N GLY A 365 14.41 6.10 -1.91
CA GLY A 365 14.47 6.53 -3.31
C GLY A 365 15.52 5.83 -4.16
N ASN A 366 16.20 4.79 -3.64
CA ASN A 366 17.23 4.08 -4.38
C ASN A 366 16.60 3.03 -5.32
N GLU A 367 16.74 3.20 -6.63
CA GLU A 367 16.21 2.31 -7.67
C GLU A 367 16.65 0.86 -7.48
N LEU A 368 17.93 0.62 -7.18
CA LEU A 368 18.47 -0.73 -6.97
C LEU A 368 17.79 -1.45 -5.79
N VAL A 369 17.52 -0.73 -4.70
CA VAL A 369 16.80 -1.30 -3.54
C VAL A 369 15.33 -1.56 -3.90
N ARG A 370 14.71 -0.69 -4.70
CA ARG A 370 13.32 -0.88 -5.18
C ARG A 370 13.21 -2.14 -6.05
N ASP A 371 14.17 -2.33 -6.96
CA ASP A 371 14.20 -3.47 -7.89
C ASP A 371 14.51 -4.78 -7.18
N GLN A 372 15.50 -4.80 -6.28
CA GLN A 372 15.82 -5.98 -5.47
C GLN A 372 14.64 -6.39 -4.57
N LEU A 373 13.97 -5.41 -3.94
CA LEU A 373 12.78 -5.67 -3.12
C LEU A 373 11.61 -6.20 -3.97
N ALA A 374 11.39 -5.64 -5.17
CA ALA A 374 10.41 -6.15 -6.12
C ALA A 374 10.67 -7.61 -6.49
N PHE A 375 11.93 -7.92 -6.80
CA PHE A 375 12.33 -9.25 -7.22
C PHE A 375 12.24 -10.29 -6.08
N ALA A 376 12.60 -9.91 -4.85
CA ALA A 376 12.44 -10.78 -3.68
C ALA A 376 10.97 -11.09 -3.40
N GLU A 377 10.09 -10.10 -3.50
CA GLU A 377 8.65 -10.25 -3.33
C GLU A 377 8.04 -11.16 -4.42
N ASP A 378 8.38 -10.94 -5.70
CA ASP A 378 7.93 -11.76 -6.83
C ASP A 378 8.34 -13.24 -6.68
N LYS A 379 9.50 -13.50 -6.09
CA LYS A 379 10.01 -14.85 -5.84
C LYS A 379 9.53 -15.44 -4.51
N GLY A 380 8.61 -14.77 -3.81
CA GLY A 380 8.03 -15.24 -2.55
C GLY A 380 9.05 -15.38 -1.42
N ARG A 381 10.13 -14.59 -1.44
CA ARG A 381 11.17 -14.66 -0.39
C ARG A 381 10.64 -14.01 0.88
N PRO A 382 10.88 -14.60 2.08
CA PRO A 382 10.57 -13.95 3.35
C PRO A 382 11.28 -12.58 3.46
N ILE A 383 10.52 -11.49 3.54
CA ILE A 383 11.05 -10.11 3.60
C ILE A 383 11.06 -9.61 5.05
N PHE A 384 12.23 -9.16 5.50
CA PHE A 384 12.49 -8.59 6.82
C PHE A 384 12.86 -7.11 6.69
N PRO A 385 11.90 -6.19 6.83
CA PRO A 385 12.16 -4.77 6.76
C PRO A 385 12.79 -4.22 8.05
N VAL A 386 14.00 -3.68 7.92
CA VAL A 386 14.73 -3.00 8.97
C VAL A 386 14.59 -1.49 8.77
N VAL A 387 13.81 -0.83 9.61
CA VAL A 387 13.51 0.61 9.51
C VAL A 387 14.53 1.39 10.32
N LEU A 388 15.25 2.30 9.66
CA LEU A 388 16.19 3.23 10.29
C LEU A 388 15.57 4.63 10.42
N ASN A 389 15.42 5.07 11.68
CA ASN A 389 14.72 6.30 12.10
C ASN A 389 13.21 6.29 11.84
N ASP A 390 12.48 7.17 12.52
CA ASP A 390 11.05 7.41 12.31
C ASP A 390 10.84 8.02 10.91
N LEU A 391 10.67 7.13 9.94
CA LEU A 391 10.37 7.47 8.57
C LEU A 391 9.00 6.91 8.21
N GLU A 392 8.20 7.75 7.58
CA GLU A 392 7.06 7.33 6.79
C GLU A 392 7.55 6.79 5.44
N PRO A 393 7.51 5.47 5.18
CA PRO A 393 7.94 4.92 3.89
C PRO A 393 7.06 5.43 2.74
N GLY A 394 7.61 5.44 1.52
CA GLY A 394 6.86 5.74 0.30
C GLY A 394 5.72 4.73 0.04
N LEU A 395 4.77 5.10 -0.81
CA LEU A 395 3.54 4.33 -1.10
C LEU A 395 3.82 2.89 -1.56
N ASP A 396 4.79 2.71 -2.46
CA ASP A 396 5.21 1.39 -2.98
C ASP A 396 5.73 0.47 -1.86
N LYS A 397 6.51 1.02 -0.93
CA LYS A 397 7.09 0.28 0.20
C LYS A 397 6.08 0.04 1.31
N ARG A 398 5.15 0.97 1.55
CA ARG A 398 4.00 0.72 2.44
C ARG A 398 3.21 -0.47 1.93
N TYR A 399 2.95 -0.53 0.63
CA TYR A 399 2.23 -1.65 0.01
C TYR A 399 2.95 -2.99 0.17
N THR A 400 4.23 -3.07 -0.21
CA THR A 400 5.01 -4.31 -0.10
C THR A 400 5.17 -4.79 1.35
N LEU A 401 5.37 -3.85 2.29
CA LEU A 401 5.68 -4.17 3.68
C LEU A 401 4.45 -4.21 4.60
N VAL A 402 3.24 -4.02 4.05
CA VAL A 402 2.02 -3.84 4.85
C VAL A 402 1.70 -5.03 5.76
N ARG A 403 2.13 -6.23 5.36
CA ARG A 403 1.94 -7.47 6.12
C ARG A 403 3.20 -7.94 6.85
N SER A 404 4.31 -7.22 6.70
CA SER A 404 5.60 -7.59 7.28
C SER A 404 5.78 -6.93 8.64
N GLU A 405 6.37 -7.66 9.60
CA GLU A 405 6.77 -7.07 10.86
C GLU A 405 7.96 -6.12 10.64
N LEU A 406 7.80 -4.85 11.05
CA LEU A 406 8.82 -3.81 10.88
C LEU A 406 9.78 -3.80 12.07
N PHE A 407 11.07 -4.05 11.82
CA PHE A 407 12.10 -4.01 12.86
C PHE A 407 12.72 -2.61 12.93
N HIS A 408 12.38 -1.88 13.99
CA HIS A 408 12.78 -0.48 14.14
C HIS A 408 14.16 -0.34 14.82
N PHE A 409 15.03 0.45 14.21
CA PHE A 409 16.35 0.80 14.71
C PHE A 409 16.53 2.32 14.74
N MET A 410 16.92 2.83 15.91
CA MET A 410 17.25 4.25 16.07
C MET A 410 18.69 4.52 15.64
N ALA A 411 18.93 5.61 14.89
CA ALA A 411 20.28 5.95 14.43
C ALA A 411 21.25 6.35 15.56
N ASN A 412 20.75 6.66 16.75
CA ASN A 412 21.56 6.94 17.94
C ASN A 412 22.09 5.66 18.63
N GLY A 413 21.72 4.47 18.13
CA GLY A 413 22.16 3.18 18.67
C GLY A 413 21.45 2.73 19.95
N MET A 414 20.55 3.54 20.53
CA MET A 414 19.72 3.10 21.65
C MET A 414 18.76 1.99 21.19
N GLY A 415 18.66 0.94 22.00
CA GLY A 415 17.82 -0.22 21.68
C GLY A 415 18.37 -1.17 20.62
N PHE A 416 19.54 -0.89 20.01
CA PHE A 416 20.10 -1.71 18.92
C PHE A 416 20.17 -3.20 19.26
N LYS A 417 20.65 -3.56 20.46
CA LYS A 417 20.75 -4.96 20.90
C LYS A 417 19.38 -5.63 21.04
N SER A 418 18.37 -4.90 21.51
CA SER A 418 17.02 -5.45 21.68
C SER A 418 16.36 -5.71 20.31
N SER A 419 16.44 -4.71 19.42
CA SER A 419 15.90 -4.82 18.06
C SER A 419 16.63 -5.88 17.23
N SER A 420 17.96 -6.02 17.40
CA SER A 420 18.72 -7.04 16.70
C SER A 420 18.44 -8.44 17.24
N SER A 421 18.27 -8.62 18.56
CA SER A 421 17.85 -9.91 19.13
C SER A 421 16.48 -10.35 18.62
N MET A 422 15.51 -9.43 18.48
CA MET A 422 14.20 -9.73 17.89
C MET A 422 14.33 -10.17 16.42
N LEU A 423 15.09 -9.41 15.62
CA LEU A 423 15.33 -9.76 14.22
C LEU A 423 16.04 -11.11 14.06
N ILE A 424 17.07 -11.37 14.88
CA ILE A 424 17.81 -12.65 14.90
C ILE A 424 16.87 -13.81 15.23
N SER A 425 16.03 -13.65 16.27
CA SER A 425 15.07 -14.68 16.69
C SER A 425 14.12 -15.06 15.56
N GLU A 426 13.63 -14.09 14.80
CA GLU A 426 12.74 -14.35 13.67
C GLU A 426 13.48 -14.92 12.46
N LEU A 427 14.68 -14.42 12.13
CA LEU A 427 15.49 -14.98 11.03
C LEU A 427 15.88 -16.45 11.27
N HIS A 428 16.10 -16.85 12.52
CA HIS A 428 16.37 -18.26 12.89
C HIS A 428 15.22 -19.21 12.58
N ARG A 429 13.98 -18.73 12.42
CA ARG A 429 12.84 -19.59 12.06
C ARG A 429 12.88 -20.01 10.59
N TYR A 430 13.59 -19.24 9.77
CA TYR A 430 13.68 -19.42 8.33
C TYR A 430 15.05 -19.93 7.88
N CYS A 431 16.09 -19.62 8.65
CA CYS A 431 17.39 -20.24 8.54
C CYS A 431 17.40 -21.41 9.54
N ASN A 432 17.16 -22.65 9.10
CA ASN A 432 17.27 -23.86 9.91
C ASN A 432 18.70 -23.97 10.47
N VAL A 433 18.96 -23.30 11.58
CA VAL A 433 20.22 -23.44 12.29
C VAL A 433 20.14 -24.75 13.04
N ILE A 434 20.91 -25.74 12.56
CA ILE A 434 21.30 -26.89 13.36
C ILE A 434 22.06 -26.33 14.56
N LEU A 435 21.38 -26.16 15.69
CA LEU A 435 22.06 -25.95 16.96
C LEU A 435 22.98 -27.16 17.18
N PRO A 436 24.30 -26.96 17.39
CA PRO A 436 25.17 -28.07 17.72
C PRO A 436 24.72 -28.68 19.04
N ALA A 437 24.34 -29.95 19.01
CA ALA A 437 24.08 -30.72 20.21
C ALA A 437 25.38 -30.84 21.04
N GLY A 438 25.33 -30.36 22.28
CA GLY A 438 26.17 -30.85 23.38
C GLY A 438 27.44 -30.07 23.72
N SER A 439 27.40 -29.37 24.85
CA SER A 439 28.47 -29.55 25.85
C SER A 439 27.85 -29.71 27.23
N VAL A 440 27.88 -30.94 27.72
CA VAL A 440 27.59 -31.31 29.09
C VAL A 440 28.80 -30.94 29.93
N THR A 441 28.62 -30.13 30.97
CA THR A 441 29.32 -30.29 32.24
C THR A 441 28.32 -29.99 33.36
N GLY A 442 28.11 -30.97 34.24
CA GLY A 442 27.06 -30.96 35.25
C GLY A 442 27.52 -30.51 36.63
N SER A 443 26.54 -30.29 37.50
CA SER A 443 26.46 -30.75 38.90
C SER A 443 25.14 -30.19 39.49
N GLU A 444 24.19 -31.08 39.82
CA GLU A 444 23.69 -31.33 41.19
C GLU A 444 22.91 -30.13 41.78
N THR A 445 21.65 -30.22 42.21
CA THR A 445 21.03 -31.22 43.08
C THR A 445 19.51 -31.30 42.94
N GLU A 446 19.01 -32.49 43.27
CA GLU A 446 17.64 -32.95 43.54
C GLU A 446 16.68 -31.93 44.19
N GLU A 447 15.41 -31.98 43.76
CA GLU A 447 14.32 -32.31 44.69
C GLU A 447 13.15 -32.94 43.92
N THR A 448 12.94 -34.22 44.19
CA THR A 448 11.82 -35.03 43.73
C THR A 448 10.58 -34.71 44.56
N ARG A 449 9.40 -34.66 43.92
CA ARG A 449 8.15 -35.15 44.53
C ARG A 449 7.18 -35.60 43.44
N ASN A 450 7.03 -36.92 43.39
CA ASN A 450 6.00 -37.70 42.72
C ASN A 450 4.59 -37.18 43.05
N LEU A 451 3.63 -37.41 42.15
CA LEU A 451 2.56 -38.40 42.37
C LEU A 451 1.69 -38.58 41.12
N ASP A 452 1.62 -39.84 40.71
CA ASP A 452 0.73 -40.41 39.70
C ASP A 452 -0.75 -40.35 40.09
N SER A 453 -1.57 -40.49 39.03
CA SER A 453 -2.91 -41.10 39.00
C SER A 453 -4.09 -40.29 39.54
N ILE A 454 -5.08 -40.05 38.67
CA ILE A 454 -6.43 -40.62 38.82
C ILE A 454 -7.13 -40.62 37.45
N ASP A 455 -7.63 -41.81 37.13
CA ASP A 455 -8.55 -42.17 36.05
C ASP A 455 -9.90 -41.43 36.13
N GLY A 456 -10.51 -41.26 34.95
CA GLY A 456 -11.95 -41.42 34.76
C GLY A 456 -12.82 -40.18 34.94
N LEU A 457 -13.44 -39.73 33.85
CA LEU A 457 -14.89 -39.89 33.64
C LEU A 457 -15.26 -39.47 32.21
N GLU A 458 -16.10 -40.31 31.61
CA GLU A 458 -16.63 -40.28 30.26
C GLU A 458 -17.68 -39.17 30.04
N ASN A 459 -17.92 -38.90 28.75
CA ASN A 459 -19.17 -38.48 28.11
C ASN A 459 -19.79 -37.14 28.53
N ASP A 460 -19.78 -36.18 27.59
CA ASP A 460 -21.04 -35.59 27.11
C ASP A 460 -20.84 -35.01 25.70
N GLU A 461 -21.53 -35.64 24.74
CA GLU A 461 -21.89 -35.05 23.46
C GLU A 461 -22.71 -33.78 23.72
N VAL A 462 -22.32 -32.64 23.14
CA VAL A 462 -23.22 -31.49 23.01
C VAL A 462 -23.30 -31.05 21.56
N ASP A 463 -24.52 -31.24 21.08
CA ASP A 463 -25.11 -31.05 19.77
C ASP A 463 -24.98 -29.60 19.25
N PHE A 464 -24.54 -29.47 18.00
CA PHE A 464 -24.56 -28.23 17.22
C PHE A 464 -25.94 -28.07 16.56
N SER A 465 -26.87 -27.45 17.25
CA SER A 465 -28.05 -26.90 16.60
C SER A 465 -28.58 -25.64 17.29
N SER A 466 -28.92 -24.66 16.45
CA SER A 466 -29.71 -23.47 16.76
C SER A 466 -29.02 -22.31 17.52
N THR A 467 -28.66 -21.26 16.78
CA THR A 467 -29.07 -19.92 17.21
C THR A 467 -29.39 -19.05 15.99
N CYS A 468 -30.69 -18.92 15.77
CA CYS A 468 -31.34 -18.08 14.77
C CYS A 468 -31.30 -16.61 15.22
N ILE A 469 -30.96 -15.74 14.28
CA ILE A 469 -31.02 -14.29 14.34
C ILE A 469 -32.48 -13.84 14.55
N ARG A 470 -32.73 -12.89 15.46
CA ARG A 470 -33.98 -12.13 15.52
C ARG A 470 -33.75 -10.67 15.12
N MET A 471 -34.43 -10.34 14.01
CA MET A 471 -34.98 -9.06 13.51
C MET A 471 -34.34 -7.74 13.93
#